data_AF-A0A834KY71-F1
#
_entry.id   AF-A0A834KY71-F1
#
_cell.length_a   1.000
_cell.length_b   1.000
_cell.length_c   1.000
_cell.angle_alpha   90.00
_cell.angle_beta   90.00
_cell.angle_gamma   90.00
#
_symmetry.space_group_name_H-M   'P 1'
#
loop_
_entity.id
_entity.type
_entity.pdbx_description
1 polymer ?
#
loop_
_entity_poly.entity_id
_entity_poly.type
_entity_poly.pdbx_seq_one_letter_code
_entity_poly.pdbx_strand_id
1 'polypeptide(L)'
;MPRLRKLPNPLVPEVHIRSPEVSKDSSTSLETIQEFVKLNPGVDVVCNIQATSPCLHPFHLRDALKFITEEEYDSVFSVVRRHQFRWKEVKQGSSEETKPLNLDPKKRPRRQDWDGELCENGSFYFATTSLIREGQLQGGKMAYYEMQPQYSVDIDIDIDWPVAEQRVLRYGYFGKVMRLMFCKVSGCLTDGRFNFSASGKTSVSIHSRDIEGLRRLQKEGVTVFLLTCSQDPIGPALVKKLSEKMGFEVLKVGENPLVDLRSIMKERGLKWNDVAYMGNDEADVIWLNLSGLSAVPGGAPVDAANAAKYSCQQAAGMGAVREFSEYIIRKKREAESHQAAGIDSENATASSNAIEPGNATASSNAIDPGNATASSNVIDPANPSASLNDFGSGNGIRGCFPRHSKKKGNSSQC
;
A
#
# COMPACT_ATOMS: atom_id res chain seq x y z
N MET A 1 23.46 -4.06 -26.92
CA MET A 1 22.96 -3.37 -25.71
C MET A 1 21.89 -2.36 -26.11
N PRO A 2 20.59 -2.64 -25.91
CA PRO A 2 19.58 -1.62 -26.03
C PRO A 2 19.76 -0.64 -24.86
N ARG A 3 20.06 0.62 -25.17
CA ARG A 3 20.08 1.70 -24.19
C ARG A 3 18.65 1.87 -23.66
N LEU A 4 18.44 1.66 -22.37
CA LEU A 4 17.26 2.12 -21.63
C LEU A 4 16.99 3.57 -22.07
N ARG A 5 15.91 3.78 -22.85
CA ARG A 5 15.42 5.14 -23.10
C ARG A 5 15.08 5.72 -21.74
N LYS A 6 15.76 6.80 -21.36
CA LYS A 6 15.28 7.67 -20.29
C LYS A 6 13.86 8.10 -20.68
N LEU A 7 12.85 7.55 -20.01
CA LEU A 7 11.45 7.95 -20.16
C LEU A 7 11.38 9.47 -19.90
N PRO A 8 10.92 10.28 -20.87
CA PRO A 8 10.86 11.73 -20.72
C PRO A 8 9.50 12.12 -20.13
N ASN A 9 9.24 11.75 -18.88
CA ASN A 9 8.34 12.46 -17.96
C ASN A 9 8.27 11.68 -16.64
N PRO A 10 8.12 12.37 -15.50
CA PRO A 10 7.82 11.67 -14.27
C PRO A 10 6.40 11.08 -14.35
N LEU A 11 6.34 9.77 -14.60
CA LEU A 11 5.28 8.80 -14.30
C LEU A 11 3.94 9.41 -13.87
N VAL A 12 3.19 9.94 -14.84
CA VAL A 12 1.73 10.02 -14.72
C VAL A 12 1.22 8.61 -15.02
N PRO A 13 0.46 7.96 -14.12
CA PRO A 13 -0.15 6.67 -14.44
C PRO A 13 -1.14 6.88 -15.60
N GLU A 14 -0.88 6.25 -16.74
CA GLU A 14 -1.80 6.25 -17.87
C GLU A 14 -2.89 5.20 -17.61
N VAL A 15 -4.15 5.65 -17.56
CA VAL A 15 -5.29 4.75 -17.34
C VAL A 15 -5.65 4.09 -18.65
N HIS A 16 -5.55 2.76 -18.68
CA HIS A 16 -6.02 1.96 -19.80
C HIS A 16 -7.48 1.53 -19.57
N ILE A 17 -8.40 2.09 -20.36
CA ILE A 17 -9.80 1.67 -20.34
C ILE A 17 -9.95 0.38 -21.15
N ARG A 18 -10.34 -0.69 -20.45
CA ARG A 18 -10.61 -2.00 -21.04
C ARG A 18 -11.78 -1.96 -22.01
N SER A 19 -11.72 -2.79 -23.05
CA SER A 19 -12.84 -2.98 -23.97
C SER A 19 -14.04 -3.64 -23.28
N PRO A 20 -15.26 -3.49 -23.83
CA PRO A 20 -16.44 -4.23 -23.37
C PRO A 20 -16.25 -5.76 -23.40
N GLU A 21 -15.39 -6.27 -24.29
CA GLU A 21 -15.15 -7.70 -24.48
C GLU A 21 -14.43 -8.32 -23.29
N VAL A 22 -13.42 -7.62 -22.73
CA VAL A 22 -12.60 -8.09 -21.59
C VAL A 22 -13.01 -7.47 -20.24
N SER A 23 -14.16 -6.78 -20.20
CA SER A 23 -14.75 -6.18 -19.00
C SER A 23 -15.95 -6.96 -18.45
N LYS A 24 -16.02 -8.28 -18.70
CA LYS A 24 -17.13 -9.14 -18.24
C LYS A 24 -16.77 -9.81 -16.91
N ASP A 25 -17.78 -10.24 -16.16
CA ASP A 25 -17.59 -11.00 -14.91
C ASP A 25 -16.85 -12.34 -15.13
N SER A 26 -16.88 -12.86 -16.35
CA SER A 26 -16.18 -14.09 -16.75
C SER A 26 -14.79 -13.85 -17.35
N SER A 27 -14.39 -12.58 -17.54
CA SER A 27 -13.10 -12.25 -18.16
C SER A 27 -11.95 -12.60 -17.21
N THR A 28 -10.98 -13.34 -17.72
CA THR A 28 -9.78 -13.69 -16.97
C THR A 28 -8.80 -12.52 -16.92
N SER A 29 -7.92 -12.50 -15.91
CA SER A 29 -6.83 -11.52 -15.86
C SER A 29 -5.94 -11.59 -17.09
N LEU A 30 -5.69 -12.80 -17.62
CA LEU A 30 -4.85 -13.00 -18.81
C LEU A 30 -5.44 -12.33 -20.05
N GLU A 31 -6.74 -12.51 -20.33
CA GLU A 31 -7.39 -11.87 -21.49
C GLU A 31 -7.28 -10.34 -21.44
N THR A 32 -7.50 -9.78 -20.24
CA THR A 32 -7.36 -8.34 -20.00
C THR A 32 -5.92 -7.86 -20.25
N ILE A 33 -4.93 -8.60 -19.74
CA ILE A 33 -3.51 -8.24 -19.88
C ILE A 33 -3.04 -8.38 -21.33
N GLN A 34 -3.54 -9.38 -22.06
CA GLN A 34 -3.23 -9.56 -23.47
C GLN A 34 -3.76 -8.42 -24.34
N GLU A 35 -4.98 -7.94 -24.07
CA GLU A 35 -5.50 -6.73 -24.70
C GLU A 35 -4.59 -5.53 -24.45
N PHE A 36 -4.22 -5.31 -23.18
CA PHE A 36 -3.32 -4.22 -22.80
C PHE A 36 -1.98 -4.29 -23.54
N VAL A 37 -1.33 -5.46 -23.58
CA VAL A 37 -0.04 -5.66 -24.27
C VAL A 37 -0.16 -5.46 -25.79
N LYS A 38 -1.29 -5.84 -26.39
CA LYS A 38 -1.56 -5.64 -27.82
C LYS A 38 -1.67 -4.15 -28.17
N LEU A 39 -2.32 -3.37 -27.31
CA LEU A 39 -2.52 -1.93 -27.50
C LEU A 39 -1.30 -1.09 -27.09
N ASN A 40 -0.39 -1.66 -26.29
CA ASN A 40 0.81 -0.99 -25.77
C ASN A 40 2.09 -1.76 -26.15
N PRO A 41 2.50 -1.77 -27.44
CA PRO A 41 3.63 -2.59 -27.90
C PRO A 41 4.99 -2.17 -27.35
N GLY A 42 5.09 -0.99 -26.71
CA GLY A 42 6.30 -0.50 -26.05
C GLY A 42 6.52 -1.01 -24.62
N VAL A 43 5.61 -1.85 -24.10
CA VAL A 43 5.75 -2.46 -22.77
C VAL A 43 6.53 -3.77 -22.89
N ASP A 44 7.57 -3.91 -22.06
CA ASP A 44 8.44 -5.10 -22.05
C ASP A 44 8.03 -6.13 -20.98
N VAL A 45 7.55 -5.64 -19.83
CA VAL A 45 7.20 -6.44 -18.65
C VAL A 45 5.87 -5.95 -18.09
N VAL A 46 4.99 -6.88 -17.73
CA VAL A 46 3.74 -6.58 -17.04
C VAL A 46 3.75 -7.21 -15.66
N CYS A 47 3.26 -6.46 -14.66
CA CYS A 47 2.97 -6.96 -13.32
C CYS A 47 1.45 -6.99 -13.12
N ASN A 48 0.87 -8.18 -13.00
CA ASN A 48 -0.50 -8.34 -12.54
C ASN A 48 -0.53 -8.30 -11.01
N ILE A 49 -1.21 -7.33 -10.43
CA ILE A 49 -1.39 -7.21 -8.97
C ILE A 49 -2.85 -7.52 -8.66
N GLN A 50 -3.11 -8.47 -7.76
CA GLN A 50 -4.48 -8.84 -7.41
C GLN A 50 -4.98 -8.04 -6.21
N ALA A 51 -6.19 -7.47 -6.34
CA ALA A 51 -6.83 -6.68 -5.29
C ALA A 51 -7.29 -7.53 -4.09
N THR A 52 -7.32 -8.86 -4.23
CA THR A 52 -7.65 -9.82 -3.16
C THR A 52 -6.50 -9.99 -2.16
N SER A 53 -5.32 -9.42 -2.43
CA SER A 53 -4.10 -9.58 -1.64
C SER A 53 -3.61 -8.24 -1.04
N PRO A 54 -4.34 -7.64 -0.08
CA PRO A 54 -4.19 -6.23 0.31
C PRO A 54 -2.95 -5.89 1.15
N CYS A 55 -2.13 -6.88 1.52
CA CYS A 55 -0.91 -6.67 2.31
C CYS A 55 0.37 -6.57 1.45
N LEU A 56 0.21 -6.27 0.16
CA LEU A 56 1.33 -6.06 -0.76
C LEU A 56 2.03 -4.72 -0.48
N HIS A 57 3.37 -4.77 -0.33
CA HIS A 57 4.21 -3.60 -0.16
C HIS A 57 5.03 -3.28 -1.42
N PRO A 58 5.42 -2.01 -1.63
CA PRO A 58 6.27 -1.62 -2.76
C PRO A 58 7.61 -2.35 -2.83
N PHE A 59 8.18 -2.77 -1.69
CA PHE A 59 9.45 -3.49 -1.69
C PHE A 59 9.30 -4.90 -2.27
N HIS A 60 8.17 -5.59 -2.07
CA HIS A 60 7.91 -6.89 -2.69
C HIS A 60 7.99 -6.79 -4.22
N LEU A 61 7.32 -5.79 -4.81
CA LEU A 61 7.31 -5.58 -6.25
C LEU A 61 8.67 -5.16 -6.79
N ARG A 62 9.36 -4.24 -6.10
CA ARG A 62 10.69 -3.78 -6.51
C ARG A 62 11.70 -4.94 -6.50
N ASP A 63 11.68 -5.76 -5.46
CA ASP A 63 12.65 -6.83 -5.30
C ASP A 63 12.33 -8.01 -6.23
N ALA A 64 11.05 -8.32 -6.46
CA ALA A 64 10.64 -9.30 -7.47
C ALA A 64 10.95 -8.85 -8.91
N LEU A 65 10.85 -7.56 -9.23
CA LEU A 65 11.18 -7.05 -10.57
C LEU A 65 12.65 -7.27 -10.94
N LYS A 66 13.57 -7.29 -9.96
CA LYS A 66 15.01 -7.51 -10.20
C LYS A 66 15.29 -8.87 -10.84
N PHE A 67 14.53 -9.90 -10.49
CA PHE A 67 14.65 -11.21 -11.12
C PHE A 67 14.46 -11.11 -12.65
N ILE A 68 13.51 -10.30 -13.12
CA ILE A 68 13.33 -10.10 -14.56
C ILE A 68 14.40 -9.18 -15.14
N THR A 69 14.68 -8.04 -14.50
CA THR A 69 15.52 -6.99 -15.10
C THR A 69 17.03 -7.23 -14.96
N GLU A 70 17.46 -7.99 -13.96
CA GLU A 70 18.87 -8.23 -13.63
C GLU A 70 19.26 -9.70 -13.85
N GLU A 71 18.35 -10.65 -13.60
CA GLU A 71 18.62 -12.09 -13.69
C GLU A 71 17.98 -12.78 -14.91
N GLU A 72 17.33 -12.00 -15.77
CA GLU A 72 16.75 -12.43 -17.05
C GLU A 72 15.73 -13.58 -16.91
N TYR A 73 14.90 -13.55 -15.86
CA TYR A 73 13.73 -14.44 -15.75
C TYR A 73 12.56 -13.96 -16.63
N ASP A 74 11.80 -14.90 -17.18
CA ASP A 74 10.64 -14.62 -18.03
C ASP A 74 9.35 -14.38 -17.23
N SER A 75 9.25 -15.02 -16.07
CA SER A 75 8.13 -14.84 -15.14
C SER A 75 8.52 -15.05 -13.68
N VAL A 76 7.88 -14.27 -12.81
CA VAL A 76 8.09 -14.28 -11.36
C VAL A 76 6.76 -14.10 -10.66
N PHE A 77 6.42 -14.99 -9.73
CA PHE A 77 5.15 -14.93 -9.00
C PHE A 77 5.37 -15.05 -7.50
N SER A 78 4.43 -14.50 -6.74
CA SER A 78 4.52 -14.49 -5.29
C SER A 78 4.08 -15.82 -4.67
N VAL A 79 4.81 -16.25 -3.65
CA VAL A 79 4.51 -17.46 -2.88
C VAL A 79 4.63 -17.19 -1.39
N VAL A 80 4.02 -18.03 -0.57
CA VAL A 80 4.19 -18.09 0.87
C VAL A 80 4.56 -19.50 1.28
N ARG A 81 5.51 -19.63 2.21
CA ARG A 81 5.87 -20.93 2.77
C ARG A 81 4.87 -21.38 3.81
N ARG A 82 4.40 -22.61 3.66
CA ARG A 82 3.38 -23.22 4.51
C ARG A 82 3.82 -24.59 5.02
N HIS A 83 3.42 -24.91 6.23
CA HIS A 83 3.82 -26.14 6.92
C HIS A 83 2.62 -27.09 7.14
N GLN A 84 1.55 -26.95 6.34
CA GLN A 84 0.42 -27.88 6.42
C GLN A 84 0.75 -29.20 5.74
N PHE A 85 0.18 -30.27 6.30
CA PHE A 85 0.24 -31.59 5.72
C PHE A 85 -0.94 -31.80 4.78
N ARG A 86 -0.65 -32.08 3.50
CA ARG A 86 -1.65 -32.23 2.45
C ARG A 86 -1.97 -33.69 2.21
N TRP A 87 -3.24 -33.96 1.93
CA TRP A 87 -3.77 -35.29 1.66
C TRP A 87 -4.60 -35.25 0.37
N LYS A 88 -4.53 -36.33 -0.41
CA LYS A 88 -5.32 -36.49 -1.62
C LYS A 88 -6.80 -36.58 -1.26
N GLU A 89 -7.62 -35.76 -1.92
CA GLU A 89 -9.07 -35.87 -1.85
C GLU A 89 -9.54 -37.21 -2.45
N VAL A 90 -10.53 -37.81 -1.81
CA VAL A 90 -11.17 -39.06 -2.25
C VAL A 90 -12.65 -38.76 -2.47
N LYS A 91 -13.18 -39.13 -3.64
CA LYS A 91 -14.60 -38.93 -3.95
C LYS A 91 -15.46 -39.81 -3.05
N GLN A 92 -16.51 -39.23 -2.49
CA GLN A 92 -17.49 -39.96 -1.69
C GLN A 92 -18.10 -41.11 -2.51
N GLY A 93 -18.08 -42.33 -1.96
CA GLY A 93 -18.55 -43.54 -2.65
C GLY A 93 -17.51 -44.21 -3.56
N SER A 94 -16.29 -43.68 -3.69
CA SER A 94 -15.19 -44.39 -4.35
C SER A 94 -14.51 -45.39 -3.41
N SER A 95 -13.90 -46.43 -3.99
CA SER A 95 -13.03 -47.38 -3.27
C SER A 95 -11.58 -46.88 -3.13
N GLU A 96 -11.29 -45.64 -3.52
CA GLU A 96 -9.95 -45.07 -3.38
C GLU A 96 -9.64 -44.77 -1.91
N GLU A 97 -8.43 -45.06 -1.49
CA GLU A 97 -7.93 -44.69 -0.15
C GLU A 97 -7.27 -43.31 -0.18
N THR A 98 -7.37 -42.55 0.92
CA THR A 98 -6.66 -41.27 1.06
C THR A 98 -5.16 -41.50 1.13
N LYS A 99 -4.38 -40.62 0.50
CA LYS A 99 -2.91 -40.72 0.44
C LYS A 99 -2.27 -39.39 0.82
N PRO A 100 -1.18 -39.38 1.58
CA PRO A 100 -0.44 -38.15 1.86
C PRO A 100 0.21 -37.63 0.58
N LEU A 101 0.27 -36.31 0.42
CA LEU A 101 0.93 -35.65 -0.72
C LEU A 101 2.35 -35.19 -0.38
N ASN A 102 2.60 -34.78 0.85
CA ASN A 102 3.85 -34.12 1.27
C ASN A 102 4.42 -34.64 2.59
N LEU A 103 4.02 -35.84 3.01
CA LEU A 103 4.58 -36.49 4.21
C LEU A 103 4.64 -38.01 4.07
N ASP A 104 5.53 -38.63 4.85
CA ASP A 104 5.50 -40.07 5.13
C ASP A 104 4.85 -40.30 6.51
N PRO A 105 3.67 -40.94 6.61
CA PRO A 105 3.00 -41.21 7.88
C PRO A 105 3.86 -42.06 8.83
N LYS A 106 4.76 -42.91 8.31
CA LYS A 106 5.66 -43.73 9.14
C LYS A 106 6.81 -42.92 9.74
N LYS A 107 7.13 -41.76 9.17
CA LYS A 107 8.20 -40.86 9.60
C LYS A 107 7.68 -39.42 9.68
N ARG A 108 6.53 -39.24 10.33
CA ARG A 108 5.84 -37.94 10.37
C ARG A 108 6.69 -36.92 11.15
N PRO A 109 7.25 -35.87 10.49
CA PRO A 109 7.97 -34.83 11.20
C PRO A 109 6.99 -33.95 11.99
N ARG A 110 7.48 -33.24 13.02
CA ARG A 110 6.70 -32.13 13.58
C ARG A 110 6.67 -30.99 12.55
N ARG A 111 5.67 -30.13 12.60
CA ARG A 111 5.50 -29.06 11.59
C ARG A 111 6.67 -28.07 11.54
N GLN A 112 7.39 -27.92 12.65
CA GLN A 112 8.56 -27.08 12.78
C GLN A 112 9.86 -27.74 12.31
N ASP A 113 9.85 -29.06 12.05
CA ASP A 113 11.05 -29.84 11.70
C ASP A 113 11.15 -30.13 10.20
N TRP A 114 10.37 -29.45 9.37
CA TRP A 114 10.43 -29.60 7.91
C TRP A 114 10.33 -28.25 7.22
N ASP A 115 10.91 -28.15 6.03
CA ASP A 115 11.11 -26.89 5.32
C ASP A 115 9.81 -26.27 4.75
N GLY A 116 8.68 -26.96 4.88
CA GLY A 116 7.40 -26.52 4.32
C GLY A 116 7.33 -26.65 2.80
N GLU A 117 6.19 -26.24 2.25
CA GLU A 117 5.97 -26.11 0.82
C GLU A 117 5.72 -24.66 0.45
N LEU A 118 6.15 -24.29 -0.76
CA LEU A 118 5.81 -23.02 -1.37
C LEU A 118 4.39 -23.11 -1.93
N CYS A 119 3.51 -22.24 -1.47
CA CYS A 119 2.17 -22.09 -1.98
C CYS A 119 2.03 -20.72 -2.63
N GLU A 120 1.54 -20.66 -3.85
CA GLU A 120 1.15 -19.40 -4.48
C GLU A 120 0.16 -18.65 -3.59
N ASN A 121 0.27 -17.32 -3.54
CA ASN A 121 -0.52 -16.48 -2.63
C ASN A 121 -1.18 -15.28 -3.33
N GLY A 122 -1.41 -15.37 -4.64
CA GLY A 122 -2.18 -14.40 -5.43
C GLY A 122 -1.63 -12.97 -5.52
N SER A 123 -0.63 -12.58 -4.73
CA SER A 123 -0.32 -11.15 -4.55
C SER A 123 0.16 -10.46 -5.82
N PHE A 124 1.06 -11.09 -6.60
CA PHE A 124 1.43 -10.58 -7.91
C PHE A 124 2.01 -11.64 -8.85
N TYR A 125 1.98 -11.32 -10.15
CA TYR A 125 2.58 -12.09 -11.23
C TYR A 125 3.26 -11.15 -12.21
N PHE A 126 4.59 -11.24 -12.30
CA PHE A 126 5.36 -10.60 -13.35
C PHE A 126 5.56 -11.56 -14.52
N ALA A 127 5.41 -11.05 -15.74
CA ALA A 127 5.72 -11.78 -16.96
C ALA A 127 6.24 -10.84 -18.05
N THR A 128 7.13 -11.34 -18.91
CA THR A 128 7.52 -10.62 -20.12
C THR A 128 6.37 -10.57 -21.12
N THR A 129 6.31 -9.52 -21.94
CA THR A 129 5.25 -9.42 -22.96
C THR A 129 5.33 -10.48 -24.04
N SER A 130 6.50 -11.10 -24.24
CA SER A 130 6.65 -12.28 -25.11
C SER A 130 5.82 -13.45 -24.60
N LEU A 131 5.98 -13.81 -23.33
CA LEU A 131 5.25 -14.90 -22.67
C LEU A 131 3.73 -14.64 -22.62
N ILE A 132 3.34 -13.38 -22.36
CA ILE A 132 1.92 -12.99 -22.34
C ILE A 132 1.26 -13.16 -23.70
N ARG A 133 1.97 -12.86 -24.80
CA ARG A 133 1.46 -13.06 -26.16
C ARG A 133 1.23 -14.54 -26.50
N GLU A 134 1.95 -15.44 -25.81
CA GLU A 134 1.75 -16.89 -25.89
C GLU A 134 0.61 -17.39 -24.99
N GLY A 135 -0.02 -16.51 -24.21
CA GLY A 135 -1.12 -16.86 -23.33
C GLY A 135 -0.68 -17.36 -21.96
N GLN A 136 0.48 -16.92 -21.46
CA GLN A 136 1.03 -17.37 -20.20
C GLN A 136 1.43 -16.20 -19.30
N LEU A 137 1.12 -16.31 -18.00
CA LEU A 137 1.68 -15.45 -16.93
C LEU A 137 2.79 -16.15 -16.15
N GLN A 138 2.87 -17.48 -16.28
CA GLN A 138 3.88 -18.33 -15.66
C GLN A 138 4.38 -19.30 -16.73
N GLY A 139 5.66 -19.23 -17.02
CA GLY A 139 6.30 -19.98 -18.10
C GLY A 139 7.69 -19.44 -18.42
N GLY A 140 8.35 -20.04 -19.41
CA GLY A 140 9.75 -19.76 -19.71
C GLY A 140 10.68 -20.08 -18.54
N LYS A 141 11.71 -19.25 -18.34
CA LYS A 141 12.59 -19.28 -17.16
C LYS A 141 11.85 -18.64 -15.99
N MET A 142 11.42 -19.46 -15.03
CA MET A 142 10.59 -19.04 -13.89
C MET A 142 11.38 -18.88 -12.60
N ALA A 143 11.01 -17.88 -11.80
CA ALA A 143 11.38 -17.76 -10.39
C ALA A 143 10.12 -17.53 -9.53
N TYR A 144 10.28 -17.66 -8.22
CA TYR A 144 9.27 -17.27 -7.25
C TYR A 144 9.82 -16.20 -6.31
N TYR A 145 8.94 -15.38 -5.76
CA TYR A 145 9.27 -14.44 -4.69
C TYR A 145 8.56 -14.86 -3.41
N GLU A 146 9.32 -15.31 -2.40
CA GLU A 146 8.76 -15.75 -1.13
C GLU A 146 8.41 -14.54 -0.23
N MET A 147 7.11 -14.36 0.00
CA MET A 147 6.58 -13.37 0.94
C MET A 147 6.47 -13.98 2.34
N GLN A 148 6.75 -13.16 3.36
CA GLN A 148 6.53 -13.60 4.74
C GLN A 148 5.04 -13.84 5.03
N PRO A 149 4.68 -14.79 5.90
CA PRO A 149 3.29 -15.19 6.12
C PRO A 149 2.35 -14.07 6.56
N GLN A 150 2.84 -13.04 7.24
CA GLN A 150 2.04 -11.90 7.68
C GLN A 150 1.55 -11.01 6.52
N TYR A 151 2.25 -11.03 5.38
CA TYR A 151 1.85 -10.30 4.17
C TYR A 151 0.99 -11.14 3.23
N SER A 152 0.90 -12.45 3.46
CA SER A 152 0.13 -13.37 2.61
C SER A 152 -1.28 -13.55 3.15
N VAL A 153 -2.22 -12.77 2.62
CA VAL A 153 -3.66 -12.90 2.85
C VAL A 153 -4.39 -12.76 1.53
N ASP A 154 -5.25 -13.71 1.22
CA ASP A 154 -6.14 -13.68 0.07
C ASP A 154 -7.57 -13.61 0.57
N ILE A 155 -8.39 -12.76 -0.07
CA ILE A 155 -9.81 -12.62 0.21
C ILE A 155 -10.57 -13.41 -0.85
N ASP A 156 -10.87 -14.67 -0.55
CA ASP A 156 -11.60 -15.56 -1.46
C ASP A 156 -13.07 -15.69 -1.05
N ILE A 157 -13.34 -15.70 0.26
CA ILE A 157 -14.66 -15.83 0.85
C ILE A 157 -14.90 -14.78 1.94
N ASP A 158 -16.16 -14.55 2.30
CA ASP A 158 -16.57 -13.48 3.22
C ASP A 158 -15.84 -13.50 4.58
N ILE A 159 -15.46 -14.68 5.07
CA ILE A 159 -14.76 -14.82 6.37
C ILE A 159 -13.29 -14.39 6.31
N ASP A 160 -12.69 -14.27 5.12
CA ASP A 160 -11.33 -13.78 4.94
C ASP A 160 -11.26 -12.27 5.18
N TRP A 161 -12.37 -11.55 4.97
CA TRP A 161 -12.44 -10.10 5.13
C TRP A 161 -11.95 -9.60 6.51
N PRO A 162 -12.50 -10.08 7.66
CA PRO A 162 -12.02 -9.64 8.96
C PRO A 162 -10.54 -10.03 9.20
N VAL A 163 -10.07 -11.14 8.64
CA VAL A 163 -8.66 -11.55 8.75
C VAL A 163 -7.76 -10.61 7.95
N ALA A 164 -8.15 -10.29 6.72
CA ALA A 164 -7.46 -9.34 5.86
C ALA A 164 -7.44 -7.95 6.47
N GLU A 165 -8.55 -7.47 7.02
CA GLU A 165 -8.63 -6.18 7.70
C GLU A 165 -7.62 -6.10 8.85
N GLN A 166 -7.60 -7.08 9.75
CA GLN A 166 -6.65 -7.10 10.86
C GLN A 166 -5.19 -7.20 10.39
N ARG A 167 -4.92 -7.93 9.30
CA ARG A 167 -3.58 -8.00 8.71
C ARG A 167 -3.16 -6.69 8.07
N VAL A 168 -4.05 -6.02 7.32
CA VAL A 168 -3.78 -4.69 6.75
C VAL A 168 -3.50 -3.70 7.86
N LEU A 169 -4.30 -3.68 8.93
CA LEU A 169 -4.10 -2.82 10.10
C LEU A 169 -2.80 -3.08 10.88
N ARG A 170 -2.06 -4.14 10.59
CA ARG A 170 -0.79 -4.44 11.28
C ARG A 170 0.41 -4.46 10.35
N TYR A 171 0.21 -4.94 9.13
CA TYR A 171 1.24 -5.25 8.15
C TYR A 171 0.97 -4.63 6.78
N GLY A 172 -0.10 -3.86 6.60
CA GLY A 172 -0.42 -3.18 5.36
C GLY A 172 0.56 -2.04 5.03
N TYR A 173 0.53 -1.60 3.78
CA TYR A 173 1.30 -0.44 3.34
C TYR A 173 0.44 0.82 3.40
N PHE A 174 0.81 1.77 4.27
CA PHE A 174 0.05 3.01 4.50
C PHE A 174 0.59 4.24 3.78
N GLY A 175 1.55 4.05 2.88
CA GLY A 175 2.25 5.13 2.20
C GLY A 175 3.38 5.73 3.04
N LYS A 176 3.95 6.83 2.54
CA LYS A 176 5.00 7.57 3.23
C LYS A 176 4.44 8.70 4.07
N VAL A 177 5.15 9.05 5.13
CA VAL A 177 4.92 10.27 5.90
C VAL A 177 5.42 11.47 5.10
N MET A 178 4.55 12.46 4.90
CA MET A 178 4.91 13.71 4.22
C MET A 178 5.72 14.61 5.15
N ARG A 179 6.84 15.17 4.65
CA ARG A 179 7.72 16.07 5.42
C ARG A 179 7.54 17.53 5.06
N LEU A 180 6.91 17.78 3.91
CA LEU A 180 6.75 19.08 3.29
C LEU A 180 5.36 19.17 2.65
N MET A 181 4.73 20.33 2.76
CA MET A 181 3.50 20.67 2.05
C MET A 181 3.70 21.94 1.24
N PHE A 182 3.42 21.86 -0.06
CA PHE A 182 3.18 23.03 -0.91
C PHE A 182 1.68 23.23 -1.08
N CYS A 183 1.20 24.46 -0.92
CA CYS A 183 -0.21 24.80 -1.09
C CYS A 183 -0.34 26.07 -1.92
N LYS A 184 -1.03 26.03 -3.06
CA LYS A 184 -1.38 27.26 -3.77
C LYS A 184 -2.26 28.16 -2.90
N VAL A 185 -2.02 29.46 -2.99
CA VAL A 185 -2.87 30.44 -2.31
C VAL A 185 -4.15 30.65 -3.11
N SER A 186 -4.02 31.09 -4.36
CA SER A 186 -5.15 31.33 -5.26
C SER A 186 -5.80 30.01 -5.67
N GLY A 187 -7.09 29.87 -5.41
CA GLY A 187 -7.87 28.69 -5.80
C GLY A 187 -7.68 27.46 -4.90
N CYS A 188 -6.91 27.53 -3.81
CA CYS A 188 -6.94 26.54 -2.73
C CYS A 188 -7.22 27.18 -1.38
N LEU A 189 -6.29 28.02 -0.90
CA LEU A 189 -6.42 28.73 0.38
C LEU A 189 -7.47 29.86 0.29
N THR A 190 -7.59 30.48 -0.88
CA THR A 190 -8.69 31.38 -1.25
C THR A 190 -9.66 30.67 -2.18
N ASP A 191 -10.87 31.19 -2.32
CA ASP A 191 -11.89 30.68 -3.25
C ASP A 191 -11.65 31.07 -4.72
N GLY A 192 -10.46 31.62 -5.03
CA GLY A 192 -10.09 32.11 -6.37
C GLY A 192 -10.73 33.46 -6.75
N ARG A 193 -11.56 34.05 -5.88
CA ARG A 193 -12.17 35.35 -6.16
C ARG A 193 -11.28 36.51 -5.70
N PHE A 194 -11.20 37.52 -6.56
CA PHE A 194 -10.55 38.80 -6.25
C PHE A 194 -11.58 39.91 -6.25
N ASN A 195 -11.65 40.66 -5.15
CA ASN A 195 -12.53 41.81 -5.02
C ASN A 195 -11.74 43.07 -5.33
N PHE A 196 -12.16 43.82 -6.34
CA PHE A 196 -11.53 45.10 -6.71
C PHE A 196 -12.43 46.25 -6.27
N SER A 197 -11.91 47.10 -5.38
CA SER A 197 -12.56 48.35 -5.00
C SER A 197 -12.36 49.40 -6.09
N ALA A 198 -13.31 50.34 -6.23
CA ALA A 198 -13.15 51.54 -7.06
C ALA A 198 -11.88 52.36 -6.72
N SER A 199 -11.31 52.19 -5.51
CA SER A 199 -10.04 52.79 -5.10
C SER A 199 -8.78 52.04 -5.57
N GLY A 200 -8.92 50.95 -6.34
CA GLY A 200 -7.82 50.10 -6.80
C GLY A 200 -7.31 49.11 -5.74
N LYS A 201 -7.97 49.01 -4.58
CA LYS A 201 -7.63 48.02 -3.55
C LYS A 201 -8.18 46.65 -3.93
N THR A 202 -7.31 45.63 -3.93
CA THR A 202 -7.67 44.22 -4.10
C THR A 202 -7.77 43.52 -2.74
N SER A 203 -8.82 42.74 -2.52
CA SER A 203 -8.95 41.87 -1.35
C SER A 203 -9.37 40.45 -1.72
N VAL A 204 -8.93 39.50 -0.90
CA VAL A 204 -9.28 38.08 -0.95
C VAL A 204 -9.68 37.61 0.44
N SER A 205 -10.42 36.51 0.49
CA SER A 205 -10.86 35.87 1.73
C SER A 205 -10.10 34.57 1.96
N ILE A 206 -9.76 34.29 3.22
CA ILE A 206 -9.15 33.03 3.64
C ILE A 206 -9.97 32.49 4.81
N HIS A 207 -10.27 31.19 4.79
CA HIS A 207 -11.00 30.55 5.86
C HIS A 207 -10.11 30.32 7.09
N SER A 208 -10.62 30.68 8.28
CA SER A 208 -9.89 30.48 9.55
C SER A 208 -9.51 29.02 9.83
N ARG A 209 -10.42 28.07 9.56
CA ARG A 209 -10.16 26.62 9.65
C ARG A 209 -8.97 26.16 8.80
N ASP A 210 -8.78 26.72 7.61
CA ASP A 210 -7.65 26.37 6.72
C ASP A 210 -6.32 26.78 7.35
N ILE A 211 -6.26 28.00 7.91
CA ILE A 211 -5.10 28.47 8.67
C ILE A 211 -4.79 27.54 9.85
N GLU A 212 -5.80 27.09 10.60
CA GLU A 212 -5.59 26.14 11.69
C GLU A 212 -5.14 24.76 11.20
N GLY A 213 -5.60 24.31 10.04
CA GLY A 213 -5.14 23.07 9.41
C GLY A 213 -3.63 23.11 9.12
N LEU A 214 -3.15 24.17 8.48
CA LEU A 214 -1.74 24.37 8.18
C LEU A 214 -0.88 24.47 9.46
N ARG A 215 -1.37 25.15 10.50
CA ARG A 215 -0.66 25.20 11.80
C ARG A 215 -0.55 23.83 12.46
N ARG A 216 -1.60 23.02 12.38
CA ARG A 216 -1.57 21.65 12.91
C ARG A 216 -0.55 20.79 12.16
N LEU A 217 -0.42 20.96 10.85
CA LEU A 217 0.64 20.29 10.08
C LEU A 217 2.04 20.70 10.53
N GLN A 218 2.28 22.00 10.73
CA GLN A 218 3.56 22.48 11.26
C GLN A 218 3.88 21.90 12.65
N LYS A 219 2.88 21.79 13.54
CA LYS A 219 3.03 21.14 14.86
C LYS A 219 3.38 19.65 14.75
N GLU A 220 2.92 19.00 13.68
CA GLU A 220 3.26 17.62 13.34
C GLU A 220 4.59 17.52 12.57
N GLY A 221 5.41 18.59 12.54
CA GLY A 221 6.74 18.57 11.91
C GLY A 221 6.73 18.62 10.38
N VAL A 222 5.57 18.88 9.75
CA VAL A 222 5.47 19.08 8.30
C VAL A 222 5.76 20.54 7.98
N THR A 223 6.82 20.80 7.21
CA THR A 223 7.10 22.17 6.76
C THR A 223 6.04 22.61 5.75
N VAL A 224 5.51 23.83 5.85
CA VAL A 224 4.47 24.35 4.96
C VAL A 224 5.00 25.55 4.18
N PHE A 225 4.83 25.52 2.86
CA PHE A 225 5.07 26.64 1.97
C PHE A 225 3.80 26.98 1.20
N LEU A 226 3.46 28.27 1.17
CA LEU A 226 2.37 28.80 0.38
C LEU A 226 2.90 29.28 -0.97
N LEU A 227 2.27 28.85 -2.06
CA LEU A 227 2.69 29.18 -3.41
C LEU A 227 1.79 30.25 -4.02
N THR A 228 2.40 31.27 -4.58
CA THR A 228 1.74 32.33 -5.35
C THR A 228 2.33 32.38 -6.75
N CYS A 229 1.50 32.58 -7.78
CA CYS A 229 1.98 32.77 -9.14
C CYS A 229 2.11 34.26 -9.47
N SER A 230 2.99 34.63 -10.39
CA SER A 230 3.08 36.00 -10.94
C SER A 230 1.81 36.49 -11.62
N GLN A 231 0.93 35.58 -12.06
CA GLN A 231 -0.36 35.90 -12.69
C GLN A 231 -1.47 36.14 -11.66
N ASP A 232 -1.31 35.66 -10.42
CA ASP A 232 -2.27 35.93 -9.36
C ASP A 232 -2.14 37.41 -8.94
N PRO A 233 -3.23 38.19 -8.88
CA PRO A 233 -3.21 39.56 -8.34
C PRO A 233 -3.11 39.56 -6.81
N ILE A 234 -2.26 38.70 -6.25
CA ILE A 234 -1.89 38.65 -4.84
C ILE A 234 -0.87 39.77 -4.59
N GLY A 235 -1.35 40.87 -4.02
CA GLY A 235 -0.51 42.00 -3.66
C GLY A 235 0.47 41.69 -2.53
N PRO A 236 1.59 42.44 -2.43
CA PRO A 236 2.62 42.24 -1.40
C PRO A 236 2.08 42.36 0.03
N ALA A 237 0.99 43.09 0.23
CA ALA A 237 0.33 43.22 1.53
C ALA A 237 -0.24 41.88 2.05
N LEU A 238 -0.78 41.02 1.17
CA LEU A 238 -1.26 39.70 1.59
C LEU A 238 -0.11 38.76 1.90
N VAL A 239 0.92 38.75 1.05
CA VAL A 239 2.16 37.99 1.28
C VAL A 239 2.78 38.35 2.63
N LYS A 240 2.88 39.65 2.93
CA LYS A 240 3.35 40.17 4.21
C LYS A 240 2.48 39.69 5.37
N LYS A 241 1.14 39.73 5.25
CA LYS A 241 0.22 39.23 6.29
C LYS A 241 0.36 37.72 6.51
N LEU A 242 0.46 36.93 5.45
CA LEU A 242 0.64 35.48 5.55
C LEU A 242 1.98 35.13 6.21
N SER A 243 3.03 35.87 5.87
CA SER A 243 4.37 35.66 6.43
C SER A 243 4.46 36.14 7.88
N GLU A 244 4.27 37.42 8.13
CA GLU A 244 4.54 38.04 9.43
C GLU A 244 3.46 37.74 10.48
N LYS A 245 2.20 37.69 10.05
CA LYS A 245 1.07 37.56 10.99
C LYS A 245 0.62 36.12 11.17
N MET A 246 0.76 35.28 10.14
CA MET A 246 0.28 33.90 10.18
C MET A 246 1.40 32.87 10.31
N GLY A 247 2.67 33.25 10.07
CA GLY A 247 3.84 32.40 10.27
C GLY A 247 4.08 31.39 9.13
N PHE A 248 3.62 31.69 7.92
CA PHE A 248 3.82 30.83 6.76
C PHE A 248 4.82 31.41 5.79
N GLU A 249 5.75 30.59 5.32
CA GLU A 249 6.67 30.99 4.26
C GLU A 249 5.90 31.00 2.92
N VAL A 250 5.96 32.15 2.22
CA VAL A 250 5.27 32.35 0.95
C VAL A 250 6.29 32.44 -0.16
N LEU A 251 6.20 31.54 -1.13
CA LEU A 251 7.05 31.51 -2.31
C LEU A 251 6.30 32.07 -3.50
N LYS A 252 6.98 32.90 -4.26
CA LYS A 252 6.53 33.31 -5.58
C LYS A 252 7.16 32.36 -6.60
N VAL A 253 6.33 31.57 -7.26
CA VAL A 253 6.75 30.66 -8.34
C VAL A 253 6.37 31.27 -9.68
N GLY A 254 7.23 31.05 -10.68
CA GLY A 254 6.98 31.43 -12.07
C GLY A 254 6.16 30.37 -12.81
N GLU A 255 6.18 30.44 -14.14
CA GLU A 255 5.49 29.47 -15.01
C GLU A 255 6.04 28.05 -14.90
N ASN A 256 7.26 27.88 -14.38
CA ASN A 256 7.86 26.56 -14.15
C ASN A 256 8.28 26.36 -12.68
N PRO A 257 7.34 25.99 -11.80
CA PRO A 257 7.62 25.74 -10.39
C PRO A 257 8.68 24.65 -10.13
N LEU A 258 9.00 23.75 -11.07
CA LEU A 258 10.11 22.80 -10.86
C LEU A 258 11.43 23.52 -10.65
N VAL A 259 11.70 24.53 -11.46
CA VAL A 259 12.98 25.23 -11.39
C VAL A 259 13.07 25.94 -10.04
N ASP A 260 11.98 26.59 -9.64
CA ASP A 260 11.90 27.37 -8.40
C ASP A 260 11.95 26.49 -7.15
N LEU A 261 11.29 25.33 -7.18
CA LEU A 261 11.19 24.44 -6.02
C LEU A 261 12.34 23.42 -5.93
N ARG A 262 13.08 23.18 -7.03
CA ARG A 262 14.18 22.20 -7.05
C ARG A 262 15.30 22.55 -6.08
N SER A 263 15.62 23.84 -5.91
CA SER A 263 16.63 24.28 -4.94
C SER A 263 16.22 23.90 -3.52
N ILE A 264 14.97 24.19 -3.13
CA ILE A 264 14.39 23.87 -1.83
C ILE A 264 14.37 22.37 -1.59
N MET A 265 13.94 21.60 -2.58
CA MET A 265 13.94 20.13 -2.51
C MET A 265 15.34 19.56 -2.32
N LYS A 266 16.33 20.09 -3.05
CA LYS A 266 17.72 19.66 -2.97
C LYS A 266 18.36 20.03 -1.63
N GLU A 267 18.18 21.27 -1.18
CA GLU A 267 18.69 21.76 0.12
C GLU A 267 18.18 20.92 1.28
N ARG A 268 16.91 20.50 1.21
CA ARG A 268 16.26 19.69 2.25
C ARG A 268 16.47 18.18 2.07
N GLY A 269 17.14 17.75 1.00
CA GLY A 269 17.34 16.33 0.68
C GLY A 269 16.02 15.56 0.49
N LEU A 270 14.97 16.23 -0.01
CA LEU A 270 13.64 15.65 -0.20
C LEU A 270 13.43 15.18 -1.65
N LYS A 271 12.67 14.11 -1.81
CA LYS A 271 12.11 13.68 -3.11
C LYS A 271 10.65 14.08 -3.16
N TRP A 272 10.08 14.22 -4.37
CA TRP A 272 8.65 14.52 -4.52
C TRP A 272 7.74 13.52 -3.80
N ASN A 273 8.16 12.26 -3.69
CA ASN A 273 7.46 11.24 -2.89
C ASN A 273 7.38 11.53 -1.38
N ASP A 274 8.12 12.52 -0.87
CA ASP A 274 8.09 12.95 0.54
C ASP A 274 7.29 14.27 0.72
N VAL A 275 6.62 14.74 -0.34
CA VAL A 275 5.94 16.04 -0.43
C VAL A 275 4.44 15.86 -0.62
N ALA A 276 3.66 16.64 0.11
CA ALA A 276 2.26 16.92 -0.15
C ALA A 276 2.11 18.16 -1.05
N TYR A 277 1.27 18.10 -2.07
CA TYR A 277 0.97 19.26 -2.93
C TYR A 277 -0.53 19.50 -3.04
N MET A 278 -0.97 20.73 -2.82
CA MET A 278 -2.34 21.16 -3.07
C MET A 278 -2.37 22.21 -4.16
N GLY A 279 -2.98 21.85 -5.28
CA GLY A 279 -3.21 22.70 -6.45
C GLY A 279 -4.70 22.80 -6.78
N ASN A 280 -5.03 23.47 -7.89
CA ASN A 280 -6.43 23.71 -8.24
C ASN A 280 -6.73 23.68 -9.74
N ASP A 281 -5.74 23.57 -10.62
CA ASP A 281 -5.93 23.74 -12.06
C ASP A 281 -5.04 22.82 -12.92
N GLU A 282 -5.25 22.82 -14.24
CA GLU A 282 -4.49 22.02 -15.21
C GLU A 282 -2.98 22.29 -15.12
N ALA A 283 -2.60 23.55 -14.87
CA ALA A 283 -1.20 23.94 -14.66
C ALA A 283 -0.53 23.23 -13.47
N ASP A 284 -1.31 22.66 -12.55
CA ASP A 284 -0.83 21.91 -11.39
C ASP A 284 -0.70 20.40 -11.63
N VAL A 285 -1.20 19.85 -12.75
CA VAL A 285 -1.27 18.40 -13.04
C VAL A 285 0.08 17.71 -12.87
N ILE A 286 1.17 18.33 -13.33
CA ILE A 286 2.51 17.76 -13.20
C ILE A 286 2.90 17.59 -11.72
N TRP A 287 2.58 18.57 -10.87
CA TRP A 287 2.91 18.56 -9.43
C TRP A 287 2.01 17.63 -8.64
N LEU A 288 0.73 17.57 -9.00
CA LEU A 288 -0.24 16.66 -8.42
C LEU A 288 0.18 15.19 -8.63
N ASN A 289 0.69 14.85 -9.83
CA ASN A 289 1.18 13.50 -10.13
C ASN A 289 2.50 13.18 -9.42
N LEU A 290 3.45 14.12 -9.44
CA LEU A 290 4.79 13.94 -8.87
C LEU A 290 4.79 13.74 -7.35
N SER A 291 3.94 14.49 -6.65
CA SER A 291 3.99 14.58 -5.19
C SER A 291 3.54 13.28 -4.54
N GLY A 292 4.19 12.87 -3.45
CA GLY A 292 3.88 11.64 -2.70
C GLY A 292 2.41 11.56 -2.31
N LEU A 293 1.86 12.70 -1.90
CA LEU A 293 0.44 12.91 -1.71
C LEU A 293 0.03 14.22 -2.40
N SER A 294 -1.18 14.26 -2.96
CA SER A 294 -1.67 15.45 -3.64
C SER A 294 -3.17 15.60 -3.47
N ALA A 295 -3.64 16.84 -3.52
CA ALA A 295 -5.06 17.12 -3.47
C ALA A 295 -5.48 18.31 -4.30
N VAL A 296 -6.76 18.30 -4.64
CA VAL A 296 -7.48 19.45 -5.20
C VAL A 296 -8.70 19.77 -4.34
N PRO A 297 -9.14 21.04 -4.29
CA PRO A 297 -10.42 21.40 -3.70
C PRO A 297 -11.60 20.79 -4.44
N GLY A 298 -12.74 20.69 -3.75
CA GLY A 298 -14.00 20.26 -4.35
C GLY A 298 -14.41 21.17 -5.50
N GLY A 299 -14.76 20.56 -6.64
CA GLY A 299 -15.13 21.28 -7.87
C GLY A 299 -13.95 21.74 -8.73
N ALA A 300 -12.73 21.26 -8.49
CA ALA A 300 -11.60 21.51 -9.38
C ALA A 300 -11.83 20.93 -10.79
N PRO A 301 -11.17 21.48 -11.83
CA PRO A 301 -11.23 20.94 -13.20
C PRO A 301 -10.90 19.45 -13.25
N VAL A 302 -11.52 18.75 -14.21
CA VAL A 302 -11.41 17.28 -14.35
C VAL A 302 -9.96 16.82 -14.47
N ASP A 303 -9.13 17.54 -15.23
CA ASP A 303 -7.73 17.16 -15.43
C ASP A 303 -6.93 17.22 -14.11
N ALA A 304 -7.14 18.27 -13.30
CA ALA A 304 -6.52 18.39 -11.99
C ALA A 304 -7.06 17.34 -11.01
N ALA A 305 -8.37 17.08 -11.02
CA ALA A 305 -9.00 16.08 -10.17
C ALA A 305 -8.51 14.65 -10.48
N ASN A 306 -8.32 14.32 -11.76
CA ASN A 306 -7.78 13.03 -12.19
C ASN A 306 -6.30 12.86 -11.82
N ALA A 307 -5.53 13.95 -11.81
CA ALA A 307 -4.12 13.93 -11.40
C ALA A 307 -3.92 13.88 -9.87
N ALA A 308 -4.91 14.32 -9.11
CA ALA A 308 -4.84 14.38 -7.65
C ALA A 308 -5.10 13.03 -7.00
N LYS A 309 -4.34 12.74 -5.94
CA LYS A 309 -4.52 11.52 -5.12
C LYS A 309 -5.68 11.62 -4.13
N TYR A 310 -6.17 12.83 -3.89
CA TYR A 310 -7.27 13.11 -2.98
C TYR A 310 -8.09 14.31 -3.48
N SER A 311 -9.35 14.09 -3.82
CA SER A 311 -10.29 15.16 -4.15
C SER A 311 -11.05 15.56 -2.90
N CYS A 312 -10.88 16.80 -2.44
CA CYS A 312 -11.56 17.28 -1.25
C CYS A 312 -13.07 17.38 -1.50
N GLN A 313 -13.85 17.16 -0.45
CA GLN A 313 -15.29 17.44 -0.49
C GLN A 313 -15.55 18.95 -0.34
N GLN A 314 -14.75 19.64 0.47
CA GLN A 314 -14.86 21.09 0.64
C GLN A 314 -14.27 21.85 -0.55
N ALA A 315 -14.91 22.96 -0.92
CA ALA A 315 -14.44 23.86 -1.96
C ALA A 315 -13.24 24.73 -1.49
N ALA A 316 -12.55 25.31 -2.46
CA ALA A 316 -11.44 26.24 -2.22
C ALA A 316 -11.87 27.42 -1.33
N GLY A 317 -11.01 27.84 -0.39
CA GLY A 317 -11.33 28.91 0.57
C GLY A 317 -12.50 28.61 1.51
N MET A 318 -12.99 27.36 1.55
CA MET A 318 -14.14 26.94 2.38
C MET A 318 -13.80 25.83 3.38
N GLY A 319 -12.53 25.49 3.57
CA GLY A 319 -12.10 24.37 4.43
C GLY A 319 -11.36 23.24 3.71
N ALA A 320 -11.13 23.33 2.40
CA ALA A 320 -10.44 22.29 1.65
C ALA A 320 -9.00 22.06 2.14
N VAL A 321 -8.27 23.15 2.45
CA VAL A 321 -6.90 23.04 2.97
C VAL A 321 -6.91 22.39 4.34
N ARG A 322 -7.91 22.69 5.19
CA ARG A 322 -8.11 22.03 6.47
C ARG A 322 -8.36 20.54 6.31
N GLU A 323 -9.28 20.16 5.42
CA GLU A 323 -9.61 18.77 5.13
C GLU A 323 -8.37 17.98 4.72
N PHE A 324 -7.61 18.51 3.75
CA PHE A 324 -6.40 17.87 3.28
C PHE A 324 -5.30 17.82 4.35
N SER A 325 -5.17 18.88 5.17
CA SER A 325 -4.25 18.89 6.31
C SER A 325 -4.55 17.77 7.30
N GLU A 326 -5.82 17.55 7.63
CA GLU A 326 -6.23 16.47 8.52
C GLU A 326 -6.01 15.08 7.89
N TYR A 327 -6.23 14.96 6.59
CA TYR A 327 -5.90 13.74 5.83
C TYR A 327 -4.41 13.41 5.92
N ILE A 328 -3.51 14.38 5.70
CA ILE A 328 -2.06 14.20 5.80
C ILE A 328 -1.67 13.76 7.23
N ILE A 329 -2.21 14.43 8.26
CA ILE A 329 -1.91 14.10 9.66
C ILE A 329 -2.38 12.67 9.99
N ARG A 330 -3.57 12.28 9.53
CA ARG A 330 -4.08 10.92 9.73
C ARG A 330 -3.16 9.89 9.06
N LYS A 331 -2.74 10.13 7.82
CA LYS A 331 -1.80 9.25 7.10
C LYS A 331 -0.46 9.13 7.81
N LYS A 332 0.04 10.23 8.36
CA LYS A 332 1.26 10.24 9.17
C LYS A 332 1.11 9.34 10.40
N ARG A 333 0.04 9.50 11.18
CA ARG A 333 -0.22 8.72 12.38
C ARG A 333 -0.42 7.24 12.09
N GLU A 334 -1.12 6.93 10.99
CA GLU A 334 -1.20 5.57 10.45
C GLU A 334 0.22 5.04 10.20
N ALA A 335 1.05 5.69 9.38
CA ALA A 335 2.40 5.19 9.12
C ALA A 335 3.29 5.03 10.38
N GLU A 336 3.24 5.98 11.32
CA GLU A 336 4.05 5.96 12.55
C GLU A 336 3.63 4.84 13.53
N SER A 337 2.32 4.63 13.73
CA SER A 337 1.85 3.57 14.62
C SER A 337 2.28 2.18 14.14
N HIS A 338 2.40 2.00 12.83
CA HIS A 338 2.78 0.72 12.23
C HIS A 338 4.30 0.51 12.22
N GLN A 339 5.10 1.58 12.06
CA GLN A 339 6.55 1.49 12.24
C GLN A 339 6.90 1.09 13.68
N ALA A 340 6.21 1.64 14.68
CA ALA A 340 6.39 1.24 16.08
C ALA A 340 6.00 -0.23 16.32
N ALA A 341 4.90 -0.71 15.72
CA ALA A 341 4.45 -2.09 15.86
C ALA A 341 5.32 -3.13 15.12
N GLY A 342 6.04 -2.73 14.07
CA GLY A 342 6.95 -3.60 13.31
C GLY A 342 8.27 -3.90 14.03
N ILE A 343 8.81 -2.92 14.78
CA ILE A 343 10.07 -3.05 15.53
C ILE A 343 9.99 -4.13 16.62
N ASP A 344 8.82 -4.30 17.25
CA ASP A 344 8.59 -5.35 18.25
C ASP A 344 8.60 -6.77 17.64
N SER A 345 8.37 -6.90 16.32
CA SER A 345 8.37 -8.19 15.62
C SER A 345 9.72 -8.58 15.01
N GLU A 346 10.51 -7.62 14.54
CA GLU A 346 11.87 -7.87 14.01
C GLU A 346 12.87 -8.24 15.11
N ASN A 347 12.72 -7.66 16.31
CA ASN A 347 13.56 -8.03 17.46
C ASN A 347 13.26 -9.45 17.99
N ALA A 348 12.11 -10.05 17.64
CA ALA A 348 11.82 -11.45 17.96
C ALA A 348 12.43 -12.43 16.95
N THR A 349 12.52 -12.05 15.66
CA THR A 349 13.06 -12.89 14.57
C THR A 349 14.58 -12.78 14.40
N ALA A 350 15.22 -11.68 14.80
CA ALA A 350 16.68 -11.56 14.78
C ALA A 350 17.40 -12.58 15.69
N SER A 351 16.70 -13.12 16.70
CA SER A 351 17.20 -14.17 17.60
C SER A 351 17.23 -15.59 17.00
N SER A 352 16.69 -15.82 15.79
CA SER A 352 16.57 -17.18 15.22
C SER A 352 17.38 -17.44 13.95
N ASN A 353 18.01 -16.44 13.32
CA ASN A 353 18.61 -16.58 11.98
C ASN A 353 20.13 -16.32 11.93
N ALA A 354 20.89 -16.96 12.82
CA ALA A 354 22.34 -17.09 12.66
C ALA A 354 22.71 -18.57 12.57
N ILE A 355 22.69 -19.13 11.35
CA ILE A 355 23.44 -20.35 11.02
C ILE A 355 24.19 -20.08 9.71
N GLU A 356 25.50 -19.88 9.84
CA GLU A 356 26.45 -19.87 8.73
C GLU A 356 26.56 -21.27 8.09
N PRO A 357 26.88 -21.38 6.79
CA PRO A 357 27.04 -22.67 6.13
C PRO A 357 28.35 -23.35 6.58
N GLY A 358 28.24 -24.28 7.53
CA GLY A 358 29.35 -25.10 8.01
C GLY A 358 29.73 -26.23 7.06
N ASN A 359 31.01 -26.23 6.66
CA ASN A 359 31.71 -27.26 5.90
C ASN A 359 31.43 -28.70 6.41
N ALA A 360 31.04 -29.59 5.49
CA ALA A 360 31.04 -31.02 5.73
C ALA A 360 32.47 -31.57 5.57
N THR A 361 33.08 -31.98 6.68
CA THR A 361 34.20 -32.93 6.68
C THR A 361 33.83 -34.13 7.55
N ALA A 362 33.91 -35.30 6.94
CA ALA A 362 33.68 -36.59 7.55
C ALA A 362 34.72 -36.92 8.63
N SER A 363 34.26 -37.50 9.74
CA SER A 363 35.08 -38.45 10.51
C SER A 363 34.17 -39.45 11.23
N SER A 364 34.40 -40.72 10.90
CA SER A 364 33.99 -41.91 11.63
C SER A 364 34.38 -41.87 13.10
N ASN A 365 33.53 -42.40 13.97
CA ASN A 365 33.92 -43.48 14.90
C ASN A 365 32.69 -44.06 15.60
N ALA A 366 32.59 -45.39 15.52
CA ALA A 366 31.73 -46.22 16.35
C ALA A 366 32.37 -46.40 17.74
N ILE A 367 31.55 -46.56 18.79
CA ILE A 367 31.75 -47.48 19.93
C ILE A 367 30.37 -47.71 20.58
N ASP A 368 30.16 -48.98 20.95
CA ASP A 368 28.95 -49.67 21.41
C ASP A 368 28.77 -49.57 22.96
N PRO A 369 27.92 -50.36 23.66
CA PRO A 369 26.85 -49.85 24.53
C PRO A 369 27.09 -50.13 26.03
N GLY A 370 26.26 -49.58 26.93
CA GLY A 370 26.31 -50.05 28.32
C GLY A 370 25.64 -49.20 29.40
N ASN A 371 24.42 -49.64 29.71
CA ASN A 371 23.90 -49.89 31.06
C ASN A 371 23.16 -48.81 31.87
N ALA A 372 22.08 -49.34 32.47
CA ALA A 372 21.01 -48.73 33.24
C ALA A 372 21.43 -48.16 34.61
N THR A 373 20.59 -47.26 35.14
CA THR A 373 19.94 -47.48 36.45
C THR A 373 18.67 -46.64 36.57
N ALA A 374 17.61 -47.29 37.05
CA ALA A 374 16.32 -46.71 37.39
C ALA A 374 16.33 -46.15 38.82
N SER A 375 15.44 -45.20 39.10
CA SER A 375 14.85 -45.03 40.42
C SER A 375 13.40 -44.54 40.28
N SER A 376 12.54 -45.23 41.01
CA SER A 376 11.09 -45.27 41.03
C SER A 376 10.42 -44.13 41.80
N ASN A 377 9.11 -43.95 41.57
CA ASN A 377 7.97 -43.86 42.52
C ASN A 377 6.79 -43.17 41.75
N VAL A 378 5.65 -43.81 41.38
CA VAL A 378 4.55 -44.44 42.18
C VAL A 378 3.96 -43.35 43.11
N ILE A 379 2.71 -42.83 43.04
CA ILE A 379 1.33 -43.36 42.88
C ILE A 379 0.36 -42.22 42.45
N ASP A 380 -0.38 -42.43 41.35
CA ASP A 380 -1.86 -42.54 41.16
C ASP A 380 -2.92 -41.71 41.99
N PRO A 381 -4.24 -41.75 41.66
CA PRO A 381 -5.02 -40.59 41.20
C PRO A 381 -6.31 -40.30 42.04
N ALA A 382 -7.00 -39.18 41.80
CA ALA A 382 -8.45 -39.07 42.06
C ALA A 382 -9.07 -37.76 41.52
N ASN A 383 -10.04 -37.93 40.61
CA ASN A 383 -11.17 -37.02 40.36
C ASN A 383 -12.26 -37.35 41.42
N PRO A 384 -13.26 -36.51 41.78
CA PRO A 384 -14.37 -36.27 40.85
C PRO A 384 -15.17 -34.94 41.00
N SER A 385 -15.78 -34.53 39.87
CA SER A 385 -17.16 -34.02 39.67
C SER A 385 -17.82 -32.93 40.55
N ALA A 386 -18.56 -32.06 39.84
CA ALA A 386 -19.81 -31.35 40.15
C ALA A 386 -19.65 -29.83 40.03
N SER A 387 -20.55 -29.01 39.51
CA SER A 387 -21.87 -29.15 38.88
C SER A 387 -22.29 -27.74 38.43
N LEU A 388 -23.16 -27.65 37.41
CA LEU A 388 -23.87 -26.43 37.03
C LEU A 388 -24.73 -25.86 38.18
N ASN A 389 -24.78 -24.54 38.34
CA ASN A 389 -25.97 -23.69 38.14
C ASN A 389 -25.86 -22.27 38.74
N ASP A 390 -26.30 -21.31 37.91
CA ASP A 390 -27.16 -20.15 38.21
C ASP A 390 -26.65 -18.79 38.69
N PHE A 391 -27.46 -17.79 38.29
CA PHE A 391 -27.45 -16.34 38.53
C PHE A 391 -26.45 -15.52 37.70
N GLY A 392 -26.83 -14.48 36.95
CA GLY A 392 -28.12 -13.80 36.84
C GLY A 392 -27.87 -12.40 36.24
N SER A 393 -28.69 -12.05 35.26
CA SER A 393 -29.20 -10.70 34.92
C SER A 393 -28.32 -9.46 35.18
N GLY A 394 -28.02 -8.72 34.11
CA GLY A 394 -27.58 -7.32 34.18
C GLY A 394 -27.60 -6.61 32.82
N ASN A 395 -28.73 -5.94 32.54
CA ASN A 395 -29.02 -4.95 31.48
C ASN A 395 -27.82 -4.33 30.74
N GLY A 396 -27.82 -4.33 29.40
CA GLY A 396 -28.40 -3.23 28.60
C GLY A 396 -27.28 -2.34 28.07
N ILE A 397 -27.06 -2.23 26.76
CA ILE A 397 -27.53 -1.09 25.96
C ILE A 397 -27.72 -1.59 24.50
N ARG A 398 -28.96 -1.43 24.01
CA ARG A 398 -29.31 -1.52 22.60
C ARG A 398 -29.20 -0.15 21.94
N GLY A 399 -28.81 -0.18 20.67
CA GLY A 399 -29.22 0.77 19.64
C GLY A 399 -28.04 1.48 18.98
N CYS A 400 -27.97 1.67 17.67
CA CYS A 400 -28.80 1.28 16.54
C CYS A 400 -27.95 1.67 15.31
N PHE A 401 -27.65 0.74 14.40
CA PHE A 401 -27.11 1.08 13.07
C PHE A 401 -28.23 0.86 12.03
N PRO A 402 -28.60 1.87 11.22
CA PRO A 402 -29.66 1.71 10.26
C PRO A 402 -29.22 0.80 9.11
N ARG A 403 -30.04 -0.23 8.86
CA ARG A 403 -30.03 -0.99 7.60
C ARG A 403 -30.45 -0.06 6.47
N HIS A 404 -29.62 0.09 5.45
CA HIS A 404 -30.06 0.60 4.15
C HIS A 404 -29.89 -0.44 3.05
N SER A 405 -30.96 -0.49 2.28
CA SER A 405 -31.35 -1.45 1.28
C SER A 405 -30.51 -1.39 0.02
N LYS A 406 -30.31 -2.58 -0.58
CA LYS A 406 -29.85 -2.81 -1.95
C LYS A 406 -30.40 -1.77 -2.95
N LYS A 407 -29.49 -1.06 -3.63
CA LYS A 407 -29.69 -0.60 -5.00
C LYS A 407 -28.42 -0.86 -5.81
N LYS A 408 -28.61 -1.58 -6.92
CA LYS A 408 -27.64 -1.84 -7.99
C LYS A 408 -27.16 -0.51 -8.58
N GLY A 409 -25.87 -0.43 -8.94
CA GLY A 409 -25.35 0.64 -9.79
C GLY A 409 -23.83 0.76 -9.74
N ASN A 410 -23.19 0.43 -10.87
CA ASN A 410 -21.90 0.89 -11.37
C ASN A 410 -20.69 0.90 -10.42
N SER A 411 -19.87 -0.14 -10.51
CA SER A 411 -18.47 -0.12 -10.06
C SER A 411 -17.60 0.62 -11.08
N SER A 412 -17.26 1.87 -10.74
CA SER A 412 -16.10 2.59 -11.23
C SER A 412 -14.95 2.42 -10.22
N GLN A 413 -13.81 1.88 -10.64
CA GLN A 413 -12.52 1.86 -9.92
C GLN A 413 -11.42 1.98 -11.01
N CYS A 414 -10.63 3.07 -11.09
CA CYS A 414 -9.51 3.51 -10.25
C CYS A 414 -8.29 2.59 -10.32
#